data_AF-A0A923VGF4-F1
#
_entry.id   AF-A0A923VGF4-F1
#
_cell.length_a   1.000
_cell.length_b   1.000
_cell.length_c   1.000
_cell.angle_alpha   90.00
_cell.angle_beta   90.00
_cell.angle_gamma   90.00
#
_symmetry.space_group_name_H-M   'P 1'
#
loop_
_entity.id
_entity.type
_entity.pdbx_description
1 polymer ?
#
loop_
_entity_poly.entity_id
_entity_poly.type
_entity_poly.pdbx_seq_one_letter_code
_entity_poly.pdbx_strand_id
1 'polypeptide(L)'
;AIHQFVQIGQHAFISGGSLVSKDVPPYIKAGRTPLSYAGVNSVGLKRKGFSVDRINQILDIYRIIYNKSMNTSQALNFIEEELPATDERDEIVTFIRESGRGIIKRFTKGSLDDE
;
A
#
# COMPACT_ATOMS: atom_id res chain seq x y z
N ALA A 1 14.00 4.98 10.67
CA ALA A 1 13.56 4.35 11.94
C ALA A 1 12.12 3.87 11.78
N ILE A 2 11.72 2.81 12.47
CA ILE A 2 10.35 2.27 12.42
C ILE A 2 9.75 2.45 13.81
N HIS A 3 8.59 3.10 13.90
CA HIS A 3 7.87 3.25 15.15
C HIS A 3 7.34 1.89 15.62
N GLN A 4 7.29 1.67 16.93
CA GLN A 4 6.73 0.46 17.52
C GLN A 4 5.30 0.19 17.03
N PHE A 5 4.97 -1.10 16.88
CA PHE A 5 3.68 -1.62 16.42
C PHE A 5 3.31 -1.30 14.97
N VAL A 6 4.23 -0.76 14.18
CA VAL A 6 4.06 -0.64 12.73
C VAL A 6 4.31 -1.99 12.06
N GLN A 7 3.42 -2.36 11.15
CA GLN A 7 3.57 -3.52 10.28
C GLN A 7 4.09 -3.11 8.89
N ILE A 8 5.01 -3.90 8.35
CA ILE A 8 5.53 -3.73 6.99
C ILE A 8 5.16 -4.99 6.21
N GLY A 9 4.29 -4.81 5.21
CA GLY A 9 3.80 -5.89 4.37
C GLY A 9 4.88 -6.48 3.48
N GLN A 10 4.64 -7.72 3.03
CA GLN A 10 5.59 -8.45 2.20
C GLN A 10 5.91 -7.70 0.92
N HIS A 11 7.16 -7.82 0.45
CA HIS A 11 7.64 -7.19 -0.79
C HIS A 11 7.53 -5.65 -0.84
N ALA A 12 7.22 -4.99 0.28
CA ALA A 12 7.29 -3.55 0.36
C ALA A 12 8.72 -3.06 0.20
N PHE A 13 8.89 -1.91 -0.46
CA PHE A 13 10.16 -1.20 -0.55
C PHE A 13 10.04 0.12 0.18
N ILE A 14 10.91 0.36 1.16
CA ILE A 14 10.95 1.61 1.92
C ILE A 14 12.20 2.38 1.48
N SER A 15 12.03 3.62 1.02
CA SER A 15 13.16 4.47 0.63
C SER A 15 14.12 4.69 1.81
N GLY A 16 15.42 4.72 1.53
CA GLY A 16 16.44 5.00 2.53
C GLY A 16 16.20 6.32 3.27
N GLY A 17 16.53 6.37 4.56
CA GLY A 17 16.34 7.56 5.40
C GLY A 17 14.89 7.80 5.87
N SER A 18 13.96 6.89 5.57
CA SER A 18 12.55 7.06 5.96
C SER A 18 12.29 6.91 7.46
N LEU A 19 11.30 7.67 7.94
CA LEU A 19 10.66 7.50 9.25
C LEU A 19 9.29 6.85 9.04
N VAL A 20 9.10 5.64 9.56
CA VAL A 20 7.88 4.85 9.36
C VAL A 20 7.01 4.94 10.61
N SER A 21 5.90 5.69 10.52
CA SER A 21 4.96 5.93 11.64
C SER A 21 3.61 5.22 11.51
N LYS A 22 3.30 4.74 10.30
CA LYS A 22 2.07 4.04 9.90
C LYS A 22 2.39 2.76 9.13
N ASP A 23 1.42 1.86 9.05
CA ASP A 23 1.60 0.56 8.41
C ASP A 23 1.85 0.73 6.90
N VAL A 24 2.75 -0.09 6.36
CA VAL A 24 3.13 -0.07 4.95
C VAL A 24 2.55 -1.32 4.28
N PRO A 25 1.48 -1.19 3.47
CA PRO A 25 0.87 -2.33 2.78
C PRO A 25 1.85 -3.16 1.94
N PRO A 26 1.55 -4.45 1.69
CA PRO A 26 2.44 -5.32 0.91
C PRO A 26 2.57 -4.84 -0.54
N TYR A 27 3.64 -5.22 -1.22
CA TYR A 27 3.85 -4.96 -2.66
C TYR A 27 4.09 -3.49 -3.08
N ILE A 28 4.02 -2.51 -2.18
CA ILE A 28 4.17 -1.08 -2.54
C ILE A 28 5.60 -0.57 -2.35
N LYS A 29 5.87 0.59 -2.94
CA LYS A 29 6.98 1.47 -2.58
C LYS A 29 6.46 2.56 -1.66
N ALA A 30 7.18 2.81 -0.58
CA ALA A 30 6.95 3.92 0.34
C ALA A 30 8.15 4.86 0.27
N GLY A 31 7.90 6.16 0.10
CA GLY A 31 8.94 7.19 0.08
C GLY A 31 8.36 8.58 0.26
N ARG A 32 9.22 9.61 0.17
CA ARG A 32 8.93 11.02 0.51
C ARG A 32 8.89 11.28 2.02
N THR A 33 8.78 12.56 2.37
CA THR A 33 8.62 13.05 3.74
C THR A 33 7.40 13.98 3.74
N PRO A 34 6.31 13.66 4.49
CA PRO A 34 6.11 12.44 5.29
C PRO A 34 6.05 11.16 4.42
N LEU A 35 6.34 10.00 5.04
CA LEU A 35 6.38 8.72 4.33
C LEU A 35 5.02 8.41 3.69
N SER A 36 5.03 8.26 2.37
CA SER A 36 3.81 8.19 1.57
C SER A 36 3.88 7.06 0.53
N TYR A 37 2.70 6.63 0.07
CA TYR A 37 2.57 5.71 -1.05
C TYR A 37 3.24 6.29 -2.31
N ALA A 38 4.13 5.51 -2.92
CA ALA A 38 4.93 5.88 -4.09
C ALA A 38 4.77 4.88 -5.26
N GLY A 39 3.64 4.18 -5.33
CA GLY A 39 3.33 3.20 -6.38
C GLY A 39 3.68 1.76 -5.99
N VAL A 40 3.36 0.81 -6.85
CA VAL A 40 3.71 -0.62 -6.68
C VAL A 40 5.22 -0.86 -6.86
N ASN A 41 5.80 -1.79 -6.10
CA ASN A 41 7.18 -2.26 -6.21
C ASN A 41 7.38 -3.19 -7.43
N SER A 42 6.96 -2.72 -8.61
CA SER A 42 6.99 -3.52 -9.84
C SER A 42 8.38 -4.08 -10.18
N VAL A 43 9.45 -3.34 -9.87
CA VAL A 43 10.84 -3.80 -10.10
C VAL A 43 11.18 -4.98 -9.17
N GLY A 44 10.88 -4.87 -7.87
CA GLY A 44 11.13 -5.94 -6.91
C GLY A 44 10.30 -7.20 -7.21
N LEU A 45 9.04 -7.02 -7.61
CA LEU A 45 8.14 -8.12 -7.98
C LEU A 45 8.58 -8.83 -9.25
N LYS A 46 8.96 -8.08 -10.31
CA LYS A 46 9.52 -8.67 -11.54
C LYS A 46 10.78 -9.49 -11.24
N ARG A 47 11.68 -8.99 -10.39
CA ARG A 47 12.90 -9.72 -9.98
C ARG A 47 12.59 -10.99 -9.19
N LYS A 48 11.46 -11.01 -8.46
CA LYS A 48 11.00 -12.18 -7.71
C LYS A 48 10.12 -13.13 -8.51
N GLY A 49 10.00 -12.92 -9.83
CA GLY A 49 9.31 -13.82 -10.75
C GLY A 49 7.80 -13.62 -10.87
N PHE A 50 7.25 -12.50 -10.35
CA PHE A 50 5.84 -12.19 -10.55
C PHE A 50 5.58 -11.88 -12.03
N SER A 51 4.51 -12.46 -12.58
CA SER A 51 4.08 -12.17 -13.94
C SER A 51 3.63 -10.70 -14.09
N VAL A 52 3.68 -10.19 -15.32
CA VAL A 52 3.22 -8.83 -15.61
C VAL A 52 1.74 -8.68 -15.27
N ASP A 53 0.92 -9.70 -15.54
CA ASP A 53 -0.51 -9.70 -15.25
C ASP A 53 -0.79 -9.62 -13.74
N ARG A 54 -0.07 -10.39 -12.91
CA ARG A 54 -0.17 -10.28 -11.44
C ARG A 54 0.22 -8.90 -10.94
N ILE A 55 1.30 -8.32 -11.49
CA ILE A 55 1.71 -6.96 -11.12
C ILE A 55 0.65 -5.93 -11.51
N ASN A 56 -0.01 -6.10 -12.66
CA ASN A 56 -1.10 -5.22 -13.08
C ASN A 56 -2.33 -5.36 -12.17
N GLN A 57 -2.69 -6.57 -11.76
CA GLN A 57 -3.76 -6.79 -10.78
C GLN A 57 -3.48 -6.07 -9.44
N ILE A 58 -2.27 -6.22 -8.91
CA ILE A 58 -1.82 -5.49 -7.70
C ILE A 58 -1.90 -3.98 -7.90
N LEU A 59 -1.49 -3.49 -9.08
CA LEU A 59 -1.56 -2.07 -9.42
C LEU A 59 -3.00 -1.55 -9.42
N ASP A 60 -3.94 -2.30 -9.97
CA ASP A 60 -5.34 -1.91 -10.03
C ASP A 60 -6.00 -1.88 -8.65
N ILE A 61 -5.67 -2.85 -7.78
CA ILE A 61 -6.06 -2.84 -6.36
C ILE A 61 -5.60 -1.54 -5.69
N TYR A 62 -4.31 -1.19 -5.81
CA TYR A 62 -3.79 0.01 -5.16
C TYR A 62 -4.26 1.32 -5.81
N ARG A 63 -4.66 1.32 -7.08
CA ARG A 63 -5.35 2.45 -7.70
C ARG A 63 -6.71 2.69 -7.06
N ILE A 64 -7.46 1.63 -6.74
CA ILE A 64 -8.73 1.76 -6.02
C ILE A 64 -8.51 2.34 -4.62
N ILE A 65 -7.52 1.83 -3.88
CA ILE A 65 -7.24 2.26 -2.50
C ILE A 65 -6.77 3.72 -2.41
N TYR A 66 -5.88 4.17 -3.31
CA TYR A 66 -5.19 5.46 -3.16
C TYR A 66 -5.64 6.56 -4.13
N ASN A 67 -6.24 6.22 -5.27
CA ASN A 67 -6.53 7.19 -6.32
C ASN A 67 -8.03 7.38 -6.61
N LYS A 68 -8.91 6.50 -6.10
CA LYS A 68 -10.36 6.75 -6.17
C LYS A 68 -10.80 7.61 -4.99
N SER A 69 -11.87 8.38 -5.19
CA SER A 69 -12.50 9.22 -4.17
C SER A 69 -13.32 8.39 -3.15
N MET A 70 -12.73 7.30 -2.66
CA MET A 70 -13.30 6.39 -1.67
C MET A 70 -12.45 6.44 -0.40
N ASN A 71 -13.08 6.28 0.75
CA ASN A 71 -12.32 6.00 1.98
C ASN A 71 -11.80 4.56 1.97
N THR A 72 -10.91 4.22 2.91
CA THR A 72 -10.29 2.89 2.94
C THR A 72 -11.32 1.77 3.00
N SER A 73 -12.32 1.86 3.87
CA SER A 73 -13.33 0.79 4.03
C SER A 73 -14.19 0.61 2.78
N GLN A 74 -14.60 1.71 2.13
CA GLN A 74 -15.32 1.67 0.86
C GLN A 74 -14.47 1.03 -0.25
N ALA A 75 -13.19 1.40 -0.33
CA ALA A 75 -12.28 0.83 -1.31
C ALA A 75 -12.10 -0.68 -1.12
N LEU A 76 -11.97 -1.16 0.13
CA LEU A 76 -11.84 -2.58 0.44
C LEU A 76 -13.08 -3.38 0.06
N ASN A 77 -14.27 -2.89 0.43
CA ASN A 77 -15.52 -3.56 0.05
C ASN A 77 -15.69 -3.61 -1.48
N PHE A 78 -15.38 -2.51 -2.17
CA PHE A 78 -15.40 -2.48 -3.64
C PHE A 78 -14.43 -3.49 -4.26
N ILE A 79 -13.24 -3.67 -3.69
CA ILE A 79 -12.25 -4.65 -4.16
C ILE A 79 -12.76 -6.09 -4.01
N GLU A 80 -13.39 -6.40 -2.87
CA GLU A 80 -13.94 -7.73 -2.61
C GLU A 80 -15.12 -8.06 -3.53
N GLU A 81 -15.95 -7.07 -3.87
CA GLU A 81 -17.13 -7.22 -4.74
C GLU A 81 -16.77 -7.29 -6.23
N GLU A 82 -15.87 -6.43 -6.71
CA GLU A 82 -15.69 -6.18 -8.15
C GLU A 82 -14.45 -6.88 -8.75
N LEU A 83 -13.46 -7.26 -7.93
CA LEU A 83 -12.24 -7.90 -8.43
C LEU A 83 -12.23 -9.40 -8.14
N PRO A 84 -11.73 -10.23 -9.07
CA PRO A 84 -11.61 -11.67 -8.86
C PRO A 84 -10.68 -11.99 -7.69
N ALA A 85 -10.96 -13.10 -7.01
CA ALA A 85 -10.13 -13.56 -5.89
C ALA A 85 -8.74 -13.99 -6.36
N THR A 86 -7.72 -13.44 -5.71
CA THR A 86 -6.32 -13.83 -5.86
C THR A 86 -5.64 -13.77 -4.50
N ASP A 87 -4.57 -14.54 -4.34
CA ASP A 87 -3.78 -14.55 -3.09
C ASP A 87 -3.31 -13.12 -2.73
N GLU A 88 -2.86 -12.35 -3.73
CA GLU A 88 -2.39 -10.98 -3.50
C GLU A 88 -3.51 -10.02 -3.13
N ARG A 89 -4.72 -10.18 -3.71
CA ARG A 89 -5.89 -9.39 -3.32
C ARG A 89 -6.24 -9.62 -1.87
N ASP A 90 -6.34 -10.89 -1.47
CA ASP A 90 -6.79 -11.27 -0.13
C ASP A 90 -5.75 -10.90 0.93
N GLU A 91 -4.45 -11.01 0.61
CA GLU A 91 -3.38 -10.53 1.47
C GLU A 91 -3.42 -9.01 1.66
N ILE A 92 -3.59 -8.24 0.57
CA ILE A 92 -3.69 -6.78 0.64
C ILE A 92 -4.90 -6.37 1.50
N VAL A 93 -6.06 -6.97 1.24
CA VAL A 93 -7.30 -6.64 1.96
C VAL A 93 -7.19 -6.98 3.43
N THR A 94 -6.74 -8.20 3.76
CA THR A 94 -6.55 -8.65 5.14
C THR A 94 -5.59 -7.74 5.89
N PHE A 95 -4.42 -7.45 5.31
CA PHE A 95 -3.42 -6.56 5.91
C PHE A 95 -4.00 -5.18 6.25
N ILE A 96 -4.77 -4.58 5.33
CA ILE A 96 -5.32 -3.24 5.54
C ILE A 96 -6.46 -3.28 6.57
N ARG A 97 -7.29 -4.34 6.59
CA ARG A 97 -8.37 -4.50 7.59
C ARG A 97 -7.80 -4.68 9.01
N GLU A 98 -6.68 -5.37 9.15
CA GLU A 98 -6.04 -5.66 10.44
C GLU A 98 -5.06 -4.57 10.91
N SER A 99 -4.82 -3.55 10.08
CA SER A 99 -3.89 -2.45 10.36
C SER A 99 -4.32 -1.66 11.62
N GLY A 100 -3.56 -1.82 12.71
CA GLY A 100 -3.85 -1.16 13.99
C GLY A 100 -3.44 0.32 14.04
N ARG A 101 -2.49 0.76 13.20
CA ARG A 101 -2.03 2.17 13.15
C ARG A 101 -2.57 2.92 11.93
N GLY A 102 -3.36 2.25 11.10
CA GLY A 102 -3.73 2.70 9.78
C GLY A 102 -2.55 2.70 8.80
N ILE A 103 -2.86 2.68 7.52
CA ILE A 103 -1.86 2.61 6.45
C ILE A 103 -1.33 4.00 6.06
N ILE A 104 -0.08 4.04 5.56
CA ILE A 104 0.49 5.23 4.93
C ILE A 104 -0.47 5.81 3.87
N LYS A 105 -0.46 7.12 3.67
CA LYS A 105 -1.36 7.78 2.71
C LYS A 105 -0.65 8.16 1.42
N ARG A 106 -1.43 8.51 0.40
CA ARG A 106 -0.89 9.15 -0.80
C ARG A 106 -0.39 10.54 -0.44
N PHE A 107 0.75 10.94 -1.03
CA PHE A 107 1.27 12.29 -0.83
C PHE A 107 0.32 13.33 -1.43
N THR A 108 -0.10 14.31 -0.62
CA THR A 108 -0.88 15.48 -1.06
C THR A 108 -0.01 16.73 -0.88
N LYS A 109 0.10 17.53 -1.95
CA LYS A 109 0.88 18.77 -1.90
C LYS A 109 0.08 19.80 -1.08
N GLY A 110 0.38 19.89 0.21
CA GLY A 110 -0.33 20.75 1.18
C GLY A 110 -0.41 20.17 2.59
N SER A 111 -0.13 18.87 2.80
CA SER A 111 -0.18 18.23 4.12
C SER A 111 1.09 18.43 4.95
N LEU A 112 1.70 19.62 4.90
CA LEU A 112 2.86 19.95 5.74
C LEU A 112 2.46 20.45 7.14
N ASP A 113 1.16 20.60 7.41
CA ASP A 113 0.65 21.28 8.61
C ASP A 113 -0.38 20.45 9.40
N ASP A 114 -0.07 19.22 9.79
CA ASP A 114 -0.79 18.55 10.89
C ASP A 114 0.22 17.77 11.74
N GLU A 115 0.68 18.46 12.80
CA GLU A 115 1.45 18.07 14.01
C GLU A 115 2.42 16.86 13.96
#